data_AF-A0A2Z4FGQ7-F1
#
_entry.id   AF-A0A2Z4FGQ7-F1
#
_cell.length_a   1.000
_cell.length_b   1.000
_cell.length_c   1.000
_cell.angle_alpha   90.00
_cell.angle_beta   90.00
_cell.angle_gamma   90.00
#
_symmetry.space_group_name_H-M   'P 1'
#
loop_
_entity.id
_entity.type
_entity.pdbx_description
1 polymer ?
#
loop_
_entity_poly.entity_id
_entity_poly.type
_entity_poly.pdbx_seq_one_letter_code
_entity_poly.pdbx_strand_id
1 'polypeptide(L)'
;MKMQIKVMLLTVVMLGAFLFSAPAQAQAARDGGKLGVGLGAGTVVAGLSLKKQLGGALAVQGVIGSWRGYGQHWHISGDAFGVAGDILLEQAPLASGQVLSLGWNYGAGAGVGLGGGSSVLLGVTGVLGLEFNFVPAPIDFVIEYRPGLYIGAGYGDSDLGLSFIDFTGHLRFWF
;
A
#
# COMPACT_ATOMS: atom_id res chain seq x y z
N MET A 1 -9.83 -29.26 -14.27
CA MET A 1 -9.35 -27.94 -14.79
C MET A 1 -10.47 -27.02 -15.30
N LYS A 2 -11.33 -27.43 -16.24
CA LYS A 2 -12.39 -26.54 -16.83
C LYS A 2 -13.43 -25.99 -15.83
N MET A 3 -13.71 -26.71 -14.75
CA MET A 3 -14.68 -26.27 -13.72
C MET A 3 -14.09 -25.19 -12.79
N GLN A 4 -12.79 -25.28 -12.45
CA GLN A 4 -12.12 -24.29 -11.60
C GLN A 4 -11.99 -22.93 -12.26
N ILE A 5 -11.75 -22.88 -13.58
CA ILE A 5 -11.68 -21.62 -14.34
C ILE A 5 -13.04 -20.90 -14.36
N LYS A 6 -14.16 -21.62 -14.48
CA LYS A 6 -15.51 -21.04 -14.48
C LYS A 6 -15.89 -20.46 -13.12
N VAL A 7 -15.56 -21.16 -12.04
CA VAL A 7 -15.81 -20.67 -10.67
C VAL A 7 -14.97 -19.42 -10.39
N MET A 8 -13.69 -19.42 -10.79
CA MET A 8 -12.82 -18.25 -10.62
C MET A 8 -13.34 -17.04 -11.43
N LEU A 9 -13.77 -17.24 -12.67
CA LEU A 9 -14.34 -16.18 -13.50
C LEU A 9 -15.64 -15.62 -12.89
N LEU A 10 -16.51 -16.49 -12.38
CA LEU A 10 -17.75 -16.10 -11.72
C LEU A 10 -17.48 -15.30 -10.43
N THR A 11 -16.49 -15.71 -9.64
CA THR A 11 -16.06 -14.96 -8.44
C THR A 11 -15.52 -13.59 -8.80
N VAL A 12 -14.69 -13.46 -9.84
CA VAL A 12 -14.17 -12.18 -10.33
C VAL A 12 -15.31 -11.28 -10.85
N VAL A 13 -16.27 -11.85 -11.59
CA VAL A 13 -17.43 -11.10 -12.10
C VAL A 13 -18.37 -10.67 -10.98
N MET A 14 -18.60 -11.53 -9.99
CA MET A 14 -19.42 -11.20 -8.81
C MET A 14 -18.75 -10.11 -7.97
N LEU A 15 -17.44 -10.21 -7.70
CA LEU A 15 -16.68 -9.12 -7.08
C LEU A 15 -16.79 -7.85 -7.89
N GLY A 16 -16.62 -7.91 -9.22
CA GLY A 16 -16.81 -6.78 -10.12
C GLY A 16 -18.18 -6.12 -9.96
N ALA A 17 -19.26 -6.89 -9.95
CA ALA A 17 -20.63 -6.38 -9.86
C ALA A 17 -20.94 -5.68 -8.52
N PHE A 18 -20.30 -6.08 -7.41
CA PHE A 18 -20.41 -5.38 -6.13
C PHE A 18 -19.64 -4.05 -6.09
N LEU A 19 -18.62 -3.86 -6.93
CA LEU A 19 -17.80 -2.65 -6.96
C LEU A 19 -18.44 -1.47 -7.72
N PHE A 20 -19.49 -1.71 -8.52
CA PHE A 20 -20.09 -0.69 -9.42
C PHE A 20 -21.43 -0.10 -8.93
N SER A 21 -21.95 -0.48 -7.76
CA SER A 21 -23.33 -0.15 -7.37
C SER A 21 -23.53 1.17 -6.61
N ALA A 22 -22.52 2.04 -6.42
CA ALA A 22 -22.74 3.33 -5.75
C ALA A 22 -21.75 4.47 -6.14
N PRO A 23 -21.99 5.22 -7.23
CA PRO A 23 -21.16 6.37 -7.59
C PRO A 23 -21.27 7.56 -6.63
N ALA A 24 -22.37 7.67 -5.87
CA ALA A 24 -22.59 8.79 -4.94
C ALA A 24 -21.86 8.65 -3.59
N GLN A 25 -21.29 7.48 -3.28
CA GLN A 25 -20.60 7.24 -2.00
C GLN A 25 -19.08 7.36 -2.08
N ALA A 26 -18.49 7.47 -3.28
CA ALA A 26 -17.06 7.29 -3.47
C ALA A 26 -16.17 8.43 -2.93
N GLN A 27 -16.66 9.67 -2.91
CA GLN A 27 -15.92 10.79 -2.31
C GLN A 27 -16.11 10.81 -0.78
N ALA A 28 -17.34 10.56 -0.32
CA ALA A 28 -17.65 10.33 1.09
C ALA A 28 -17.05 9.00 1.62
N ALA A 29 -16.54 8.11 0.76
CA ALA A 29 -15.90 6.84 1.15
C ALA A 29 -14.50 7.03 1.73
N ARG A 30 -13.88 8.19 1.47
CA ARG A 30 -12.53 8.52 1.96
C ARG A 30 -12.56 9.42 3.19
N ASP A 31 -13.68 10.11 3.40
CA ASP A 31 -13.91 10.96 4.57
C ASP A 31 -14.49 10.14 5.74
N GLY A 32 -14.10 10.49 6.97
CA GLY A 32 -14.84 10.08 8.18
C GLY A 32 -14.58 8.67 8.72
N GLY A 33 -13.32 8.22 8.77
CA GLY A 33 -12.94 7.01 9.53
C GLY A 33 -13.16 5.68 8.79
N LYS A 34 -13.37 5.74 7.48
CA LYS A 34 -13.53 4.59 6.58
C LYS A 34 -12.22 3.86 6.29
N LEU A 35 -12.34 2.63 5.81
CA LEU A 35 -11.20 1.74 5.59
C LEU A 35 -10.98 1.52 4.09
N GLY A 36 -9.78 1.86 3.61
CA GLY A 36 -9.26 1.44 2.33
C GLY A 36 -8.61 0.07 2.45
N VAL A 37 -8.97 -0.87 1.57
CA VAL A 37 -8.41 -2.22 1.50
C VAL A 37 -7.97 -2.52 0.07
N GLY A 38 -6.80 -3.08 -0.11
CA GLY A 38 -6.36 -3.48 -1.44
C GLY A 38 -4.98 -4.11 -1.47
N LEU A 39 -4.23 -3.86 -2.53
CA LEU A 39 -2.88 -4.38 -2.71
C LEU A 39 -1.88 -3.23 -2.73
N GLY A 40 -0.70 -3.45 -2.16
CA GLY A 40 0.34 -2.45 -2.23
C GLY A 40 1.64 -2.90 -1.61
N ALA A 41 2.57 -1.96 -1.50
CA ALA A 41 3.88 -2.18 -0.90
C ALA A 41 4.19 -1.10 0.12
N GLY A 42 4.72 -1.50 1.28
CA GLY A 42 5.20 -0.60 2.31
C GLY A 42 6.69 -0.79 2.54
N THR A 43 7.20 -0.28 3.66
CA THR A 43 8.58 -0.53 4.11
C THR A 43 8.85 -2.03 4.15
N VAL A 44 9.75 -2.54 3.30
CA VAL A 44 10.17 -3.95 3.18
C VAL A 44 9.09 -5.01 2.86
N VAL A 45 7.83 -4.64 2.62
CA VAL A 45 6.73 -5.62 2.42
C VAL A 45 5.89 -5.28 1.19
N ALA A 46 5.38 -6.31 0.49
CA ALA A 46 4.34 -6.18 -0.52
C ALA A 46 3.21 -7.19 -0.27
N GLY A 47 1.95 -6.77 -0.38
CA GLY A 47 0.80 -7.64 -0.17
C GLY A 47 -0.50 -6.88 0.08
N LEU A 48 -1.27 -7.37 1.05
CA LEU A 48 -2.53 -6.75 1.46
C LEU A 48 -2.24 -5.41 2.11
N SER A 49 -2.83 -4.35 1.55
CA SER A 49 -2.72 -2.98 2.06
C SER A 49 -4.01 -2.54 2.70
N LEU A 50 -3.89 -1.87 3.85
CA LEU A 50 -4.97 -1.25 4.59
C LEU A 50 -4.62 0.23 4.82
N LYS A 51 -5.58 1.14 4.70
CA LYS A 51 -5.44 2.55 5.11
C LYS A 51 -6.69 3.04 5.81
N LYS A 52 -6.53 3.80 6.88
CA LYS A 52 -7.64 4.37 7.64
C LYS A 52 -7.33 5.80 8.07
N GLN A 53 -8.26 6.72 7.81
CA GLN A 53 -8.21 8.07 8.36
C GLN A 53 -8.55 8.02 9.85
N LEU A 54 -7.72 8.61 10.71
CA LEU A 54 -7.96 8.68 12.15
C LEU A 54 -8.69 9.97 12.57
N GLY A 55 -8.75 10.96 11.69
CA GLY A 55 -9.38 12.25 11.92
C GLY A 55 -8.48 13.41 11.51
N GLY A 56 -9.08 14.49 11.00
CA GLY A 56 -8.33 15.58 10.39
C GLY A 56 -7.42 15.06 9.27
N ALA A 57 -6.17 15.54 9.25
CA ALA A 57 -5.14 15.12 8.30
C ALA A 57 -4.50 13.76 8.61
N LEU A 58 -4.71 13.18 9.80
CA LEU A 58 -3.98 11.99 10.22
C LEU A 58 -4.57 10.70 9.64
N ALA A 59 -3.72 9.87 9.03
CA ALA A 59 -4.04 8.54 8.56
C ALA A 59 -3.01 7.51 9.05
N VAL A 60 -3.44 6.25 9.13
CA VAL A 60 -2.56 5.10 9.31
C VAL A 60 -2.70 4.17 8.12
N GLN A 61 -1.57 3.63 7.69
CA GLN A 61 -1.49 2.66 6.60
C GLN A 61 -0.72 1.43 7.08
N GLY A 62 -1.12 0.26 6.62
CA GLY A 62 -0.45 -1.00 6.93
C GLY A 62 -0.35 -1.89 5.70
N VAL A 63 0.72 -2.69 5.63
CA VAL A 63 0.90 -3.72 4.60
C VAL A 63 1.33 -5.01 5.27
N ILE A 64 0.71 -6.11 4.89
CA ILE A 64 1.06 -7.47 5.31
C ILE A 64 1.17 -8.36 4.08
N GLY A 65 2.24 -9.15 4.00
CA GLY A 65 2.45 -10.01 2.84
C GLY A 65 3.87 -10.51 2.71
N SER A 66 4.32 -10.65 1.47
CA SER A 66 5.66 -11.13 1.17
C SER A 66 6.70 -10.06 1.49
N TRP A 67 7.82 -10.49 2.06
CA TRP A 67 9.02 -9.66 2.12
C TRP A 67 9.44 -9.31 0.68
N ARG A 68 9.67 -8.02 0.41
CA ARG A 68 10.05 -7.52 -0.93
C ARG A 68 11.50 -7.02 -1.07
N GLY A 69 12.28 -6.95 0.02
CA GLY A 69 13.56 -6.23 0.03
C GLY A 69 13.38 -4.70 0.06
N TYR A 70 14.36 -3.95 -0.47
CA TYR A 70 14.35 -2.48 -0.52
C TYR A 70 15.22 -1.95 -1.68
N GLY A 71 14.99 -0.69 -2.09
CA GLY A 71 15.87 0.02 -3.03
C GLY A 71 15.93 -0.64 -4.42
N GLN A 72 17.11 -1.06 -4.87
CA GLN A 72 17.29 -1.80 -6.13
C GLN A 72 17.20 -3.33 -5.95
N HIS A 73 17.19 -3.83 -4.71
CA HIS A 73 17.17 -5.25 -4.37
C HIS A 73 15.74 -5.73 -4.14
N TRP A 74 14.86 -5.50 -5.10
CA TRP A 74 13.48 -5.98 -5.04
C TRP A 74 13.44 -7.48 -5.30
N HIS A 75 13.07 -8.24 -4.28
CA HIS A 75 12.89 -9.69 -4.37
C HIS A 75 11.64 -10.08 -3.59
N ILE A 76 10.63 -10.59 -4.30
CA ILE A 76 9.44 -11.19 -3.69
C ILE A 76 9.63 -12.70 -3.76
N SER A 77 9.88 -13.32 -2.60
CA SER A 77 9.93 -14.78 -2.47
C SER A 77 8.78 -15.27 -1.61
N GLY A 78 8.23 -16.44 -1.96
CA GLY A 78 7.08 -17.04 -1.28
C GLY A 78 7.39 -17.65 0.09
N ASP A 79 8.65 -17.75 0.44
CA ASP A 79 9.16 -18.28 1.72
C ASP A 79 9.47 -17.18 2.75
N ALA A 80 9.05 -15.95 2.47
CA ALA A 80 9.30 -14.79 3.31
C ALA A 80 8.05 -13.95 3.53
N PHE A 81 7.89 -13.45 4.76
CA PHE A 81 6.73 -12.71 5.23
C PHE A 81 7.16 -11.41 5.89
N GLY A 82 6.33 -10.39 5.83
CA GLY A 82 6.58 -9.17 6.56
C GLY A 82 5.32 -8.38 6.88
N VAL A 83 5.50 -7.41 7.77
CA VAL A 83 4.52 -6.38 8.10
C VAL A 83 5.15 -5.00 8.06
N ALA A 84 4.40 -4.02 7.59
CA ALA A 84 4.79 -2.62 7.55
C ALA A 84 3.63 -1.75 8.03
N GLY A 85 3.98 -0.62 8.64
CA GLY A 85 3.02 0.39 9.07
C GLY A 85 3.56 1.79 8.83
N ASP A 86 2.67 2.69 8.40
CA ASP A 86 2.98 4.09 8.17
C ASP A 86 2.00 4.99 8.93
N ILE A 87 2.52 6.12 9.40
CA ILE A 87 1.73 7.25 9.88
C ILE A 87 1.85 8.35 8.84
N LEU A 88 0.70 8.79 8.31
CA LEU A 88 0.63 9.72 7.19
C LEU A 88 -0.16 10.98 7.59
N LEU A 89 0.28 12.12 7.06
CA LEU A 89 -0.42 13.40 7.14
C LEU A 89 -0.93 13.76 5.74
N GLU A 90 -2.22 13.57 5.53
CA GLU A 90 -2.96 13.96 4.33
C GLU A 90 -2.99 15.47 4.19
N GLN A 91 -2.73 15.95 2.98
CA GLN A 91 -2.72 17.38 2.67
C GLN A 91 -3.91 17.77 1.82
N ALA A 92 -4.12 19.08 1.66
CA ALA A 92 -5.10 19.56 0.71
C ALA A 92 -4.78 19.04 -0.70
N PRO A 93 -5.79 18.61 -1.49
CA PRO A 93 -5.57 18.13 -2.85
C PRO A 93 -4.83 19.15 -3.71
N LEU A 94 -3.89 18.67 -4.54
CA LEU A 94 -3.17 19.49 -5.52
C LEU A 94 -4.10 19.93 -6.65
N ALA A 95 -5.07 19.08 -7.02
CA ALA A 95 -6.09 19.35 -8.02
C ALA A 95 -7.32 18.50 -7.74
N SER A 96 -8.51 19.04 -8.02
CA SER A 96 -9.77 18.34 -7.84
C SER A 96 -10.66 18.52 -9.06
N GLY A 97 -11.22 17.41 -9.57
CA GLY A 97 -12.18 17.41 -10.66
C GLY A 97 -13.32 16.41 -10.41
N GLN A 98 -14.25 16.33 -11.36
CA GLN A 98 -15.43 15.45 -11.24
C GLN A 98 -15.09 13.95 -11.34
N VAL A 99 -13.97 13.59 -11.98
CA VAL A 99 -13.57 12.20 -12.21
C VAL A 99 -12.41 11.79 -11.31
N LEU A 100 -11.50 12.72 -11.02
CA LEU A 100 -10.25 12.45 -10.34
C LEU A 100 -9.91 13.62 -9.41
N SER A 101 -9.48 13.29 -8.20
CA SER A 101 -8.84 14.20 -7.27
C SER A 101 -7.39 13.75 -7.07
N LEU A 102 -6.44 14.67 -7.20
CA LEU A 102 -5.03 14.45 -7.01
C LEU A 102 -4.64 14.88 -5.59
N GLY A 103 -4.55 13.92 -4.68
CA GLY A 103 -4.12 14.11 -3.30
C GLY A 103 -2.62 13.94 -3.13
N TRP A 104 -2.10 14.34 -1.98
CA TRP A 104 -0.74 14.00 -1.57
C TRP A 104 -0.66 13.91 -0.05
N ASN A 105 0.31 13.14 0.41
CA ASN A 105 0.58 12.96 1.83
C ASN A 105 2.09 12.89 2.06
N TYR A 106 2.49 13.08 3.31
CA TYR A 106 3.83 12.74 3.76
C TYR A 106 3.77 12.09 5.14
N GLY A 107 4.83 11.37 5.51
CA GLY A 107 4.84 10.65 6.76
C GLY A 107 6.10 9.86 7.02
N ALA A 108 5.98 8.90 7.92
CA ALA A 108 7.04 7.97 8.26
C ALA A 108 6.50 6.55 8.31
N GLY A 109 7.31 5.62 7.85
CA GLY A 109 7.01 4.19 7.79
C GLY A 109 8.03 3.36 8.54
N ALA A 110 7.61 2.22 9.05
CA ALA A 110 8.50 1.19 9.55
C ALA A 110 8.01 -0.18 9.09
N GLY A 111 8.92 -1.14 8.99
CA GLY A 111 8.56 -2.50 8.61
C GLY A 111 9.58 -3.53 9.03
N VAL A 112 9.11 -4.77 9.11
CA VAL A 112 9.93 -5.95 9.36
C VAL A 112 9.60 -7.03 8.33
N GLY A 113 10.65 -7.59 7.74
CA GLY A 113 10.62 -8.77 6.89
C GLY A 113 11.35 -9.93 7.57
N LEU A 114 10.78 -11.12 7.48
CA LEU A 114 11.29 -12.38 7.99
C LEU A 114 11.35 -13.35 6.80
N GLY A 115 12.54 -13.88 6.49
CA GLY A 115 12.73 -14.88 5.44
C GLY A 115 13.32 -16.18 5.96
N GLY A 116 13.49 -17.14 5.06
CA GLY A 116 14.16 -18.40 5.36
C GLY A 116 15.58 -18.21 5.93
N GLY A 117 16.03 -19.17 6.74
CA GLY A 117 17.42 -19.23 7.22
C GLY A 117 17.83 -18.11 8.17
N SER A 118 16.95 -17.68 9.08
CA SER A 118 17.20 -16.61 10.08
C SER A 118 17.38 -15.20 9.50
N SER A 119 16.97 -14.97 8.26
CA SER A 119 17.04 -13.66 7.61
C SER A 119 15.97 -12.72 8.19
N VAL A 120 16.40 -11.60 8.76
CA VAL A 120 15.52 -10.54 9.30
C VAL A 120 15.97 -9.21 8.73
N LEU A 121 15.00 -8.43 8.25
CA LEU A 121 15.24 -7.07 7.79
C LEU A 121 14.27 -6.13 8.49
N LEU A 122 14.80 -5.12 9.16
CA LEU A 122 14.07 -3.99 9.72
C LEU A 122 14.27 -2.79 8.79
N GLY A 123 13.26 -1.93 8.69
CA GLY A 123 13.37 -0.69 7.93
C GLY A 123 12.59 0.44 8.58
N VAL A 124 13.12 1.65 8.44
CA VAL A 124 12.43 2.91 8.70
C VAL A 124 12.52 3.79 7.47
N THR A 125 11.43 4.39 7.05
CA THR A 125 11.34 5.20 5.82
C THR A 125 10.68 6.54 6.11
N GLY A 126 11.10 7.57 5.39
CA GLY A 126 10.21 8.71 5.10
C GLY A 126 9.22 8.29 4.03
N VAL A 127 8.04 8.89 4.01
CA VAL A 127 7.01 8.61 3.00
C VAL A 127 6.57 9.92 2.38
N LEU A 128 6.52 9.98 1.04
CA LEU A 128 5.90 11.04 0.27
C LEU A 128 4.99 10.40 -0.78
N GLY A 129 3.69 10.50 -0.59
CA GLY A 129 2.68 9.87 -1.42
C GLY A 129 1.99 10.83 -2.38
N LEU A 130 1.74 10.38 -3.61
CA LEU A 130 0.86 11.02 -4.58
C LEU A 130 -0.36 10.13 -4.80
N GLU A 131 -1.56 10.67 -4.62
CA GLU A 131 -2.80 9.92 -4.59
C GLU A 131 -3.73 10.27 -5.74
N PHE A 132 -4.06 9.27 -6.55
CA PHE A 132 -5.02 9.33 -7.63
C PHE A 132 -6.37 8.82 -7.13
N ASN A 133 -7.19 9.72 -6.60
CA ASN A 133 -8.47 9.42 -6.00
C ASN A 133 -9.57 9.51 -7.06
N PHE A 134 -10.05 8.37 -7.57
CA PHE A 134 -11.17 8.36 -8.50
C PHE A 134 -12.43 8.82 -7.78
N VAL A 135 -13.08 9.87 -8.26
CA VAL A 135 -14.24 10.47 -7.58
C VAL A 135 -15.51 9.61 -7.74
N PRO A 136 -15.82 9.06 -8.92
CA PRO A 136 -17.03 8.25 -9.13
C PRO A 136 -16.91 6.81 -8.62
N ALA A 137 -15.70 6.34 -8.32
CA ALA A 137 -15.42 4.99 -7.86
C ALA A 137 -14.61 5.06 -6.56
N PRO A 138 -14.93 4.29 -5.51
CA PRO A 138 -14.22 4.38 -4.23
C PRO A 138 -12.86 3.65 -4.31
N ILE A 139 -12.09 3.92 -5.36
CA ILE A 139 -10.78 3.30 -5.64
C ILE A 139 -9.73 4.39 -5.61
N ASP A 140 -8.61 4.18 -4.93
CA ASP A 140 -7.43 5.01 -5.09
C ASP A 140 -6.29 4.22 -5.73
N PHE A 141 -5.43 4.95 -6.42
CA PHE A 141 -4.11 4.48 -6.80
C PHE A 141 -3.09 5.44 -6.19
N VAL A 142 -2.06 4.92 -5.55
CA VAL A 142 -1.04 5.73 -4.88
C VAL A 142 0.34 5.32 -5.36
N ILE A 143 1.19 6.32 -5.57
CA ILE A 143 2.62 6.13 -5.78
C ILE A 143 3.32 6.82 -4.60
N GLU A 144 4.27 6.15 -3.97
CA GLU A 144 4.99 6.70 -2.84
C GLU A 144 6.49 6.63 -3.07
N TYR A 145 7.17 7.73 -2.74
CA TYR A 145 8.61 7.81 -2.63
C TYR A 145 9.02 7.56 -1.17
N ARG A 146 9.98 6.65 -0.95
CA ARG A 146 10.31 6.11 0.37
C ARG A 146 11.82 6.04 0.66
N PRO A 147 12.51 7.17 0.85
CA PRO A 147 13.90 7.13 1.31
C PRO A 147 13.95 6.48 2.70
N GLY A 148 14.92 5.59 2.94
CA GLY A 148 14.93 4.79 4.16
C GLY A 148 16.28 4.26 4.59
N LEU A 149 16.29 3.86 5.86
CA LEU A 149 17.36 3.12 6.50
C LEU A 149 16.87 1.72 6.83
N TYR A 150 17.69 0.73 6.54
CA TYR A 150 17.37 -0.68 6.70
C TYR A 150 18.47 -1.37 7.49
N ILE A 151 18.11 -2.29 8.37
CA ILE A 151 19.03 -3.02 9.23
C ILE A 151 18.73 -4.50 9.16
N GLY A 152 19.77 -5.32 9.00
CA GLY A 152 19.69 -6.77 9.10
C GLY A 152 20.01 -7.51 7.81
N ALA A 153 20.08 -8.83 7.93
CA ALA A 153 20.52 -9.73 6.87
C ALA A 153 19.44 -9.89 5.80
N GLY A 154 19.46 -9.01 4.80
CA GLY A 154 18.64 -9.10 3.59
C GLY A 154 19.52 -9.04 2.35
N TYR A 155 19.74 -10.19 1.72
CA TYR A 155 20.48 -10.33 0.46
C TYR A 155 21.91 -9.73 0.47
N GLY A 156 22.76 -10.27 1.35
CA GLY A 156 24.19 -10.46 1.06
C GLY A 156 25.14 -9.26 1.13
N ASP A 157 25.28 -8.61 2.31
CA ASP A 157 26.57 -8.06 2.84
C ASP A 157 26.47 -6.73 3.61
N SER A 158 25.34 -6.40 4.23
CA SER A 158 25.37 -5.30 5.21
C SER A 158 24.30 -5.41 6.30
N ASP A 159 24.74 -5.22 7.54
CA ASP A 159 23.87 -5.00 8.69
C ASP A 159 23.14 -3.66 8.60
N LEU A 160 23.57 -2.76 7.71
CA LEU A 160 23.04 -1.41 7.55
C LEU A 160 22.97 -1.02 6.05
N GLY A 161 21.77 -0.77 5.55
CA GLY A 161 21.51 -0.33 4.18
C GLY A 161 20.82 1.04 4.14
N LEU A 162 21.27 1.92 3.25
CA LEU A 162 20.60 3.18 2.96
C LEU A 162 20.01 3.11 1.55
N SER A 163 18.72 3.43 1.43
CA SER A 163 18.09 3.62 0.13
C SER A 163 17.56 5.04 0.04
N PHE A 164 18.15 5.83 -0.85
CA PHE A 164 17.59 7.14 -1.19
C PHE A 164 16.49 7.04 -2.22
N ILE A 165 16.36 5.91 -2.93
CA ILE A 165 15.38 5.73 -4.00
C ILE A 165 14.68 4.40 -3.80
N ASP A 166 13.48 4.45 -3.24
CA ASP A 166 12.56 3.32 -3.15
C ASP A 166 11.17 3.86 -3.49
N PHE A 167 10.48 3.21 -4.42
CA PHE A 167 9.14 3.61 -4.85
C PHE A 167 8.17 2.47 -4.62
N THR A 168 7.10 2.74 -3.90
CA THR A 168 6.01 1.80 -3.71
C THR A 168 4.73 2.33 -4.32
N GLY A 169 3.70 1.48 -4.32
CA GLY A 169 2.38 1.92 -4.69
C GLY A 169 1.30 1.07 -4.05
N HIS A 170 0.09 1.62 -4.10
CA HIS A 170 -1.11 0.99 -3.57
C HIS A 170 -2.24 1.13 -4.57
N LEU A 171 -3.10 0.12 -4.64
CA LEU A 171 -4.40 0.16 -5.28
C LEU A 171 -5.42 -0.31 -4.25
N ARG A 172 -6.32 0.56 -3.81
CA ARG A 172 -7.26 0.24 -2.73
C ARG A 172 -8.69 0.60 -3.09
N PHE A 173 -9.61 -0.15 -2.53
CA PHE A 173 -11.04 0.10 -2.53
C PHE A 173 -11.48 0.55 -1.12
N TRP A 174 -12.35 1.55 -1.03
CA TRP A 174 -12.80 2.18 0.21
C TRP A 174 -14.26 1.87 0.55
N PHE A 175 -14.55 1.63 1.84
CA PHE A 175 -15.90 1.44 2.36
C PHE A 175 -16.08 1.99 3.78
#